data_AF-A0A2R6F1N5-F1
#
_entry.id   AF-A0A2R6F1N5-F1
#
_cell.length_a   1.000
_cell.length_b   1.000
_cell.length_c   1.000
_cell.angle_alpha   90.00
_cell.angle_beta   90.00
_cell.angle_gamma   90.00
#
_symmetry.space_group_name_H-M   'P 1'
#
loop_
_entity.id
_entity.type
_entity.pdbx_description
1 polymer ?
#
loop_
_entity_poly.entity_id
_entity_poly.type
_entity_poly.pdbx_seq_one_letter_code
_entity_poly.pdbx_strand_id
1 'polypeptide(L)'
;MSRRDTLRRVGLLVLGVNFALILLKGAVWLTTGSLAVQSEAVNSAADTAYSLVVVAGLYLTTRPPDFEHPHGHERIEPFVSLFVAAGIFVAGGAVLFQAGRALLSGTVAVTQGPYAVGVLVL
;
A
#
# COMPACT_ATOMS: atom_id res chain seq x y z
N MET A 1 -1.32 -12.01 -25.96
CA MET A 1 -2.09 -11.30 -24.90
C MET A 1 -1.90 -9.81 -25.11
N SER A 2 -2.96 -9.00 -25.06
CA SER A 2 -2.81 -7.54 -25.20
C SER A 2 -2.21 -6.96 -23.92
N ARG A 3 -1.39 -5.90 -24.02
CA ARG A 3 -0.75 -5.24 -22.86
C ARG A 3 -1.78 -4.81 -21.82
N ARG A 4 -2.98 -4.38 -22.26
CA ARG A 4 -4.10 -3.97 -21.40
C ARG A 4 -4.66 -5.11 -20.54
N ASP A 5 -4.77 -6.31 -21.10
CA ASP A 5 -5.30 -7.47 -20.38
C ASP A 5 -4.36 -7.94 -19.27
N THR A 6 -3.05 -7.92 -19.53
CA THR A 6 -2.03 -8.23 -18.52
C THR A 6 -2.08 -7.23 -17.36
N LEU A 7 -2.15 -5.93 -17.69
CA LEU A 7 -2.20 -4.87 -16.67
C LEU A 7 -3.45 -4.96 -15.79
N ARG A 8 -4.62 -5.26 -16.37
CA ARG A 8 -5.86 -5.48 -15.59
C ARG A 8 -5.77 -6.70 -14.69
N ARG A 9 -5.23 -7.82 -15.19
CA ARG A 9 -5.09 -9.06 -14.39
C ARG A 9 -4.12 -8.87 -13.23
N VAL A 10 -2.97 -8.24 -13.49
CA VAL A 10 -1.98 -7.94 -12.44
C VAL A 10 -2.57 -6.97 -11.42
N GLY A 11 -3.26 -5.91 -11.86
CA GLY A 11 -3.89 -4.96 -10.95
C GLY A 11 -4.95 -5.61 -10.05
N LEU A 12 -5.82 -6.46 -10.60
CA LEU A 12 -6.82 -7.20 -9.81
C LEU A 12 -6.19 -8.18 -8.83
N LEU A 13 -5.12 -8.88 -9.24
CA LEU A 13 -4.39 -9.79 -8.38
C LEU A 13 -3.74 -9.04 -7.22
N VAL A 14 -3.04 -7.93 -7.50
CA VAL A 14 -2.40 -7.09 -6.48
C VAL A 14 -3.43 -6.55 -5.49
N LEU A 15 -4.57 -6.03 -5.96
CA LEU A 15 -5.63 -5.54 -5.09
C LEU A 15 -6.25 -6.66 -4.24
N GLY A 16 -6.49 -7.84 -4.83
CA GLY A 16 -7.03 -8.99 -4.11
C GLY A 16 -6.11 -9.50 -3.01
N VAL A 17 -4.80 -9.61 -3.31
CA VAL A 17 -3.79 -10.04 -2.32
C VAL A 17 -3.69 -9.04 -1.18
N ASN A 18 -3.58 -7.75 -1.49
CA ASN A 18 -3.52 -6.68 -0.51
C ASN A 18 -4.76 -6.64 0.40
N PHE A 19 -5.95 -6.80 -0.17
CA PHE A 19 -7.18 -6.87 0.59
C PHE A 19 -7.22 -8.11 1.50
N ALA A 20 -6.78 -9.27 1.01
CA ALA A 20 -6.67 -10.47 1.82
C ALA A 20 -5.68 -10.30 2.99
N LEU A 21 -4.56 -9.59 2.77
CA LEU A 21 -3.59 -9.26 3.83
C LEU A 21 -4.20 -8.36 4.91
N ILE A 22 -4.95 -7.32 4.53
CA ILE A 22 -5.68 -6.49 5.51
C ILE A 22 -6.61 -7.34 6.35
N LEU A 23 -7.42 -8.20 5.73
CA LEU A 23 -8.38 -9.04 6.44
C LEU A 23 -7.69 -10.01 7.40
N LEU A 24 -6.61 -10.65 6.95
CA LEU A 24 -5.86 -11.60 7.77
C LEU A 24 -5.19 -10.90 8.96
N LYS A 25 -4.47 -9.80 8.71
CA LYS A 25 -3.80 -9.02 9.77
C LYS A 25 -4.82 -8.43 10.74
N GLY A 26 -5.98 -7.97 10.25
CA GLY A 26 -7.09 -7.49 11.06
C GLY A 26 -7.72 -8.57 11.94
N ALA A 27 -7.92 -9.78 11.40
CA ALA A 27 -8.42 -10.91 12.18
C ALA A 27 -7.44 -11.32 13.29
N VAL A 28 -6.14 -11.39 12.98
CA VAL A 28 -5.09 -11.68 13.97
C VAL A 28 -5.05 -10.57 15.03
N TRP A 29 -5.15 -9.30 14.66
CA TRP A 29 -5.21 -8.18 15.60
C TRP A 29 -6.39 -8.31 16.57
N LEU A 30 -7.60 -8.61 16.08
CA LEU A 30 -8.79 -8.78 16.94
C LEU A 30 -8.62 -9.88 17.98
N THR A 31 -7.87 -10.94 17.65
CA THR A 31 -7.60 -12.05 18.59
C THR A 31 -6.44 -11.78 19.54
N THR A 32 -5.46 -10.96 19.16
CA THR A 32 -4.23 -10.72 19.94
C THR A 32 -4.22 -9.41 20.72
N GLY A 33 -4.98 -8.40 20.29
CA GLY A 33 -4.94 -7.05 20.85
C GLY A 33 -3.58 -6.35 20.69
N SER A 34 -2.68 -6.88 19.86
CA SER A 34 -1.30 -6.39 19.76
C SER A 34 -1.21 -5.09 18.97
N LEU A 35 -0.57 -4.07 19.56
CA LEU A 35 -0.24 -2.81 18.89
C LEU A 35 0.71 -3.01 17.70
N ALA A 36 1.60 -4.02 17.74
CA ALA A 36 2.50 -4.33 16.64
C ALA A 36 1.72 -4.87 15.42
N VAL A 37 0.79 -5.81 15.65
CA VAL A 37 -0.08 -6.35 14.59
C VAL A 37 -1.02 -5.27 14.05
N GLN A 38 -1.49 -4.37 14.90
CA GLN A 38 -2.27 -3.20 14.47
C GLN A 38 -1.47 -2.30 13.53
N SER A 39 -0.23 -1.96 13.89
CA SER A 39 0.66 -1.15 13.06
C SER A 39 0.88 -1.79 11.68
N GLU A 40 1.07 -3.10 11.65
CA GLU A 40 1.30 -3.86 10.43
C GLU A 40 0.03 -3.99 9.56
N ALA A 41 -1.15 -4.09 10.19
CA ALA A 41 -2.43 -4.02 9.48
C ALA A 41 -2.66 -2.65 8.83
N VAL A 42 -2.32 -1.56 9.54
CA VAL A 42 -2.40 -0.18 9.01
C VAL A 42 -1.41 0.01 7.85
N ASN A 43 -0.21 -0.55 7.96
CA ASN A 43 0.78 -0.51 6.87
C ASN A 43 0.25 -1.19 5.60
N SER A 44 -0.27 -2.42 5.71
CA SER A 44 -0.89 -3.11 4.57
C SER A 44 -2.13 -2.38 4.02
N ALA A 45 -2.85 -1.63 4.85
CA ALA A 45 -3.93 -0.76 4.37
C ALA A 45 -3.41 0.40 3.51
N ALA A 46 -2.29 1.01 3.90
CA ALA A 46 -1.63 2.03 3.09
C ALA A 46 -1.12 1.46 1.76
N ASP A 47 -0.49 0.28 1.77
CA ASP A 47 -0.02 -0.40 0.56
C ASP A 47 -1.16 -0.73 -0.42
N THR A 48 -2.32 -1.10 0.12
CA THR A 48 -3.54 -1.31 -0.67
C THR A 48 -4.01 -0.01 -1.32
N ALA A 49 -4.00 1.10 -0.58
CA ALA A 49 -4.36 2.41 -1.11
C ALA A 49 -3.40 2.86 -2.22
N TYR A 50 -2.09 2.68 -2.05
CA TYR A 50 -1.10 2.96 -3.09
C TYR A 50 -1.31 2.09 -4.32
N SER A 51 -1.54 0.79 -4.13
CA SER A 51 -1.83 -0.13 -5.22
C SER A 51 -3.08 0.27 -6.00
N LEU A 52 -4.12 0.75 -5.33
CA LEU A 52 -5.33 1.26 -5.96
C LEU A 52 -5.05 2.48 -6.83
N VAL A 53 -4.26 3.43 -6.33
CA VAL A 53 -3.85 4.62 -7.10
C VAL A 53 -3.04 4.23 -8.33
N VAL A 54 -2.10 3.30 -8.20
CA VAL A 54 -1.30 2.80 -9.33
C VAL A 54 -2.18 2.14 -10.38
N VAL A 55 -3.10 1.26 -9.97
CA VAL A 55 -4.03 0.59 -10.89
C VAL A 55 -4.96 1.60 -11.57
N ALA A 56 -5.48 2.60 -10.83
CA ALA A 56 -6.31 3.65 -11.39
C ALA A 56 -5.54 4.52 -12.39
N GLY A 57 -4.31 4.91 -12.05
CA GLY A 57 -3.46 5.69 -12.95
C GLY A 57 -3.12 4.94 -14.24
N LEU A 58 -2.78 3.66 -14.12
CA LEU A 58 -2.53 2.79 -15.26
C LEU A 58 -3.77 2.57 -16.14
N TYR A 59 -4.95 2.49 -15.51
CA TYR A 59 -6.21 2.44 -16.24
C TYR A 59 -6.45 3.72 -17.05
N LEU A 60 -6.17 4.90 -16.47
CA LEU A 60 -6.28 6.17 -17.19
C LEU A 60 -5.25 6.28 -18.32
N THR A 61 -3.97 5.95 -18.09
CA THR A 61 -2.92 6.08 -19.12
C THR A 61 -3.14 5.16 -20.32
N THR A 62 -3.79 4.01 -20.12
CA THR A 62 -4.04 3.03 -21.19
C THR A 62 -5.32 3.29 -21.99
N ARG A 63 -6.11 4.34 -21.65
CA ARG A 63 -7.31 4.73 -22.40
C ARG A 63 -6.95 5.23 -23.80
N PRO A 64 -7.78 4.90 -24.82
CA PRO A 64 -7.59 5.44 -26.16
C PRO A 64 -7.73 6.98 -26.16
N PRO A 65 -7.11 7.68 -27.14
CA PRO A 65 -7.31 9.12 -27.32
C PRO A 65 -8.80 9.44 -27.52
N ASP A 66 -9.27 10.54 -26.91
CA ASP A 66 -10.62 11.08 -27.10
C ASP A 66 -10.56 12.53 -27.61
N PHE A 67 -11.73 13.14 -27.83
CA PHE A 67 -11.83 14.50 -28.33
C PHE A 67 -11.27 15.55 -27.35
N GLU A 68 -11.31 15.27 -26.04
CA GLU A 68 -10.77 16.15 -25.00
C GLU A 68 -9.25 16.02 -24.86
N HIS A 69 -8.70 14.84 -25.18
CA HIS A 69 -7.27 14.52 -25.15
C HIS A 69 -6.80 13.90 -26.48
N PRO A 70 -6.64 14.72 -27.56
CA PRO A 70 -6.24 14.24 -28.88
C PRO A 70 -4.85 13.58 -28.91
N HIS A 71 -3.99 13.92 -27.95
CA HIS A 71 -2.64 13.37 -27.80
C HIS A 71 -2.58 12.13 -26.88
N GLY A 72 -3.72 11.64 -26.38
CA GLY A 72 -3.80 10.50 -25.47
C GLY A 72 -3.62 10.85 -24.00
N HIS A 73 -3.96 9.90 -23.13
CA HIS A 73 -3.98 10.07 -21.67
C HIS A 73 -2.65 9.70 -20.99
N GLU A 74 -1.63 9.36 -21.78
CA GLU A 74 -0.34 8.85 -21.28
C GLU A 74 0.40 9.88 -20.41
N ARG A 75 0.15 11.18 -20.62
CA ARG A 75 0.76 12.29 -19.87
C ARG A 75 0.35 12.36 -18.39
N ILE A 76 -0.63 11.57 -17.93
CA ILE A 76 -1.01 11.53 -16.51
C ILE A 76 -0.07 10.65 -15.68
N GLU A 77 0.73 9.78 -16.29
CA GLU A 77 1.62 8.83 -15.59
C GLU A 77 2.59 9.51 -14.61
N PRO A 78 3.26 10.64 -14.96
CA PRO A 78 4.13 11.33 -14.02
C PRO A 78 3.39 11.91 -12.81
N PHE A 79 2.14 12.36 -12.99
CA PHE A 79 1.32 12.89 -11.89
C PHE A 79 0.87 11.80 -10.93
N VAL A 80 0.47 10.64 -11.46
CA VAL A 80 0.16 9.44 -10.66
C VAL A 80 1.40 9.02 -9.87
N SER A 81 2.56 8.99 -10.53
CA SER A 81 3.83 8.61 -9.90
C SER A 81 4.25 9.59 -8.81
N LEU A 82 4.05 10.89 -9.04
CA LEU A 82 4.31 11.94 -8.05
C LEU A 82 3.41 11.79 -6.82
N PHE A 83 2.12 11.49 -7.01
CA PHE A 83 1.19 11.27 -5.91
C PHE A 83 1.61 10.07 -5.05
N VAL A 84 1.96 8.95 -5.70
CA VAL A 84 2.45 7.75 -5.01
C VAL A 84 3.75 8.04 -4.26
N ALA A 85 4.71 8.72 -4.89
CA ALA A 85 5.97 9.10 -4.27
C ALA A 85 5.77 10.01 -3.05
N ALA A 86 4.87 10.99 -3.14
CA ALA A 86 4.52 11.86 -2.02
C ALA A 86 3.91 11.07 -0.86
N GLY A 87 3.02 10.12 -1.15
CA GLY A 87 2.46 9.20 -0.14
C GLY A 87 3.53 8.39 0.58
N ILE A 88 4.43 7.75 -0.17
CA ILE A 88 5.56 6.99 0.38
C ILE A 88 6.45 7.89 1.24
N PHE A 89 6.73 9.12 0.80
CA PHE A 89 7.54 10.07 1.56
C PHE A 89 6.91 10.44 2.90
N VAL A 90 5.59 10.71 2.91
CA VAL A 90 4.84 11.00 4.15
C VAL A 90 4.84 9.79 5.08
N ALA A 91 4.57 8.59 4.56
CA ALA A 91 4.57 7.35 5.34
C ALA A 91 5.94 7.07 5.96
N GLY A 92 7.02 7.17 5.17
CA GLY A 92 8.39 7.03 5.64
C GLY A 92 8.76 8.08 6.71
N GLY A 93 8.34 9.33 6.51
CA GLY A 93 8.51 10.40 7.51
C GLY A 93 7.78 10.11 8.82
N ALA A 94 6.56 9.58 8.77
CA ALA A 94 5.82 9.18 9.96
C ALA A 94 6.50 8.03 10.71
N VAL A 95 7.04 7.03 10.00
CA VAL A 95 7.81 5.93 10.60
C VAL A 95 9.08 6.46 11.27
N LEU A 96 9.84 7.33 10.59
CA LEU A 96 11.05 7.94 11.16
C LEU A 96 10.74 8.74 12.42
N PHE A 97 9.65 9.51 12.42
CA PHE A 97 9.21 10.27 13.58
C PHE A 97 8.83 9.38 14.76
N GLN A 98 8.07 8.31 14.50
CA GLN A 98 7.71 7.33 15.51
C GLN A 98 8.94 6.61 16.09
N ALA A 99 9.87 6.18 15.23
CA ALA A 99 11.11 5.56 15.64
C ALA A 99 11.98 6.50 16.50
N GLY A 100 12.09 7.77 16.11
CA GLY A 100 12.80 8.80 16.89
C GLY A 100 12.17 9.02 18.27
N ARG A 101 10.83 9.09 18.35
CA ARG A 101 10.13 9.17 19.64
C ARG A 101 10.30 7.91 20.50
N ALA A 102 10.29 6.73 19.90
CA ALA A 102 10.51 5.47 20.61
C ALA A 102 11.91 5.42 21.23
N LEU A 103 12.94 5.83 20.48
CA LEU A 103 14.31 5.93 20.97
C LEU A 103 14.44 6.91 22.14
N LEU A 104 13.80 8.07 22.07
CA LEU A 104 13.86 9.11 23.11
C LEU A 104 13.04 8.77 24.36
N SER A 105 11.98 7.96 24.24
CA SER A 105 11.10 7.58 25.35
C SER A 105 11.52 6.32 26.10
N GLY A 106 12.47 5.55 25.57
CA GLY A 106 13.00 4.33 26.23
C GLY A 106 12.01 3.15 26.33
N THR A 107 10.74 3.34 25.97
CA THR A 107 9.71 2.30 25.93
C THR A 107 9.70 1.59 24.59
N VAL A 108 10.45 0.49 24.49
CA VAL A 108 10.29 -0.47 23.39
C VAL A 108 9.24 -1.50 23.84
N ALA A 109 8.01 -1.37 23.35
CA ALA A 109 6.97 -2.38 23.56
C ALA A 109 7.30 -3.62 22.70
N VAL A 110 8.22 -4.46 23.18
CA VAL A 110 8.58 -5.72 22.53
C VAL A 110 7.41 -6.70 22.73
N THR A 111 6.53 -6.80 21.74
CA THR A 111 5.51 -7.86 21.73
C THR A 111 6.19 -9.15 21.27
N GLN A 112 6.45 -10.07 22.21
CA GLN A 112 6.96 -11.40 21.90
C GLN A 112 5.80 -12.36 21.62
N GLY A 113 5.65 -12.75 20.35
CA GLY A 113 4.72 -13.81 19.95
C GLY A 113 5.16 -14.44 18.63
N PRO A 114 5.13 -15.77 18.48
CA PRO A 114 5.54 -16.46 17.25
C PRO A 114 4.73 -16.03 16.01
N TYR A 115 3.49 -15.57 16.22
CA TYR A 115 2.63 -15.04 15.16
C TYR A 115 3.01 -13.63 14.70
N ALA A 116 3.63 -12.80 15.56
CA ALA A 116 4.13 -11.48 15.17
C ALA A 116 5.32 -11.61 14.19
N VAL A 117 6.13 -12.65 14.36
CA VAL A 117 7.20 -13.00 13.42
C VAL A 117 6.61 -13.47 12.09
N GLY A 118 5.54 -14.28 12.11
CA GLY A 118 4.85 -14.72 10.90
C GLY A 118 4.25 -13.58 10.07
N VAL A 119 3.82 -12.50 10.71
CA VAL A 119 3.24 -11.31 10.07
C VAL A 119 4.29 -10.33 9.53
N LEU A 120 5.50 -10.29 10.12
CA LEU A 120 6.63 -9.50 9.61
C LEU A 120 7.34 -10.14 8.42
N VAL A 121 7.18 -11.45 8.24
CA VAL A 121 7.82 -12.23 7.16
C VAL A 121 6.92 -12.30 5.90
N LEU A 122 5.68 -11.81 5.97
CA LEU A 122 4.64 -11.94 4.94
C LEU A 122 4.19 -10.58 4.39
#